data_AF-A0A8H8RAV2-F1
#
_entry.id   AF-A0A8H8RAV2-F1
#
_cell.length_a   1.000
_cell.length_b   1.000
_cell.length_c   1.000
_cell.angle_alpha   90.00
_cell.angle_beta   90.00
_cell.angle_gamma   90.00
#
_symmetry.space_group_name_H-M   'P 1'
#
loop_
_entity.id
_entity.type
_entity.pdbx_description
1 polymer ?
#
loop_
_entity_poly.entity_id
_entity_poly.type
_entity_poly.pdbx_seq_one_letter_code
_entity_poly.pdbx_strand_id
1 'polypeptide(L)'
;MASTESKDPSPSTTSTPPTRRAYKGSCHCGKTQYITYLTLPPPTISATDTTTTRFRKCNCSTCHKTAFFHVRVPHEPEDFLLLAPRNPFADLADYTCFESRIHWFFCGTCGVRCFAFSGEGEEREVDVEGEKRMVWSAKREGWVKGTSAKGFDYLTVNGVTIEPGQEGFDMREWMEKGWIAYLDVKDEVGEPRLRRPYDGGAY
;
A
#
# COMPACT_ATOMS: atom_id res chain seq x y z
N MET A 1 11.60 -4.88 58.15
CA MET A 1 10.90 -5.33 56.94
C MET A 1 11.13 -4.28 55.87
N ALA A 2 12.13 -4.50 55.00
CA ALA A 2 12.43 -3.61 53.89
C ALA A 2 12.03 -4.35 52.61
N SER A 3 10.98 -3.88 51.96
CA SER A 3 10.49 -4.42 50.70
C SER A 3 11.38 -3.93 49.56
N THR A 4 12.09 -4.85 48.91
CA THR A 4 12.84 -4.57 47.69
C THR A 4 11.89 -4.58 46.50
N GLU A 5 11.66 -3.41 45.90
CA GLU A 5 11.01 -3.29 44.59
C GLU A 5 11.93 -3.87 43.50
N SER A 6 11.47 -4.91 42.82
CA SER A 6 12.06 -5.42 41.59
C SER A 6 11.77 -4.45 40.45
N LYS A 7 12.81 -3.77 39.97
CA LYS A 7 12.75 -2.92 38.79
C LYS A 7 12.83 -3.81 37.56
N ASP A 8 11.70 -4.06 36.90
CA ASP A 8 11.66 -4.78 35.63
C ASP A 8 12.53 -4.06 34.57
N PRO A 9 13.31 -4.80 33.76
CA PRO A 9 14.11 -4.19 32.72
C PRO A 9 13.22 -3.69 31.57
N SER A 10 13.37 -2.41 31.24
CA SER A 10 12.80 -1.77 30.05
C SER A 10 13.18 -2.58 28.80
N PRO A 11 12.25 -2.90 27.88
CA PRO A 11 12.60 -3.61 26.65
C PRO A 11 13.50 -2.72 25.81
N SER A 12 14.73 -3.18 25.58
CA SER A 12 15.68 -2.55 24.67
C SER A 12 15.18 -2.75 23.24
N THR A 13 14.62 -1.70 22.65
CA THR A 13 14.14 -1.70 21.26
C THR A 13 15.33 -1.68 20.30
N THR A 14 15.86 -2.84 19.95
CA THR A 14 16.78 -2.97 18.80
C THR A 14 15.94 -2.78 17.53
N SER A 15 15.84 -1.54 17.03
CA SER A 15 15.11 -1.26 15.79
C SER A 15 15.91 -1.77 14.59
N THR A 16 15.38 -2.75 13.86
CA THR A 16 15.91 -3.19 12.56
C THR A 16 16.08 -1.98 11.63
N PRO A 17 17.22 -1.83 10.93
CA PRO A 17 17.43 -0.71 10.02
C PRO A 17 16.47 -0.77 8.81
N PRO A 18 16.04 0.39 8.26
CA PRO A 18 15.24 0.44 7.04
C PRO A 18 15.90 -0.32 5.89
N THR A 19 15.22 -1.33 5.37
CA THR A 19 15.73 -2.17 4.27
C THR A 19 14.71 -2.24 3.15
N ARG A 20 15.11 -1.91 1.91
CA ARG A 20 14.27 -2.05 0.72
C ARG A 20 14.25 -3.50 0.25
N ARG A 21 13.07 -4.11 0.16
CA ARG A 21 12.89 -5.51 -0.26
C ARG A 21 11.76 -5.63 -1.27
N ALA A 22 11.85 -6.64 -2.14
CA ALA A 22 10.77 -7.06 -3.01
C ALA A 22 9.76 -7.89 -2.20
N TYR A 23 8.48 -7.53 -2.26
CA TYR A 23 7.40 -8.29 -1.66
C TYR A 23 6.45 -8.78 -2.74
N LYS A 24 6.26 -10.10 -2.77
CA LYS A 24 5.31 -10.78 -3.65
C LYS A 24 3.90 -10.56 -3.12
N GLY A 25 2.96 -10.33 -4.02
CA GLY A 25 1.55 -10.25 -3.70
C GLY A 25 0.70 -10.81 -4.81
N SER A 26 -0.51 -11.25 -4.48
CA SER A 26 -1.41 -11.85 -5.44
C SER A 26 -2.87 -11.70 -5.05
N CYS A 27 -3.76 -11.93 -6.03
CA CYS A 27 -5.15 -12.21 -5.72
C CYS A 27 -5.29 -13.66 -5.23
N HIS A 28 -6.41 -13.99 -4.59
CA HIS A 28 -6.63 -15.32 -3.99
C HIS A 28 -6.39 -16.50 -4.96
N CYS A 29 -6.78 -16.37 -6.22
CA CYS A 29 -6.61 -17.44 -7.22
C CYS A 29 -5.27 -17.38 -7.97
N GLY A 30 -4.38 -16.43 -7.64
CA GLY A 30 -3.07 -16.28 -8.26
C GLY A 30 -3.07 -15.77 -9.71
N LYS A 31 -4.21 -15.38 -10.28
CA LYS A 31 -4.28 -14.82 -11.65
C LYS A 31 -3.73 -13.41 -11.74
N THR A 32 -3.85 -12.65 -10.66
CA THR A 32 -3.23 -11.34 -10.52
C THR A 32 -2.03 -11.52 -9.61
N GLN A 33 -0.84 -11.20 -10.11
CA GLN A 33 0.42 -11.35 -9.38
C GLN A 33 1.24 -10.09 -9.56
N TYR A 34 1.87 -9.62 -8.49
CA TYR A 34 2.67 -8.42 -8.53
C TYR A 34 3.86 -8.52 -7.56
N ILE A 35 4.78 -7.59 -7.74
CA ILE A 35 5.85 -7.29 -6.79
C ILE A 35 5.71 -5.83 -6.40
N THR A 36 5.81 -5.57 -5.11
CA THR A 36 5.97 -4.21 -4.59
C THR A 36 7.24 -4.11 -3.78
N TYR A 37 8.00 -3.04 -4.00
CA TYR A 37 9.20 -2.77 -3.22
C TYR A 37 8.86 -1.86 -2.06
N LEU A 38 9.12 -2.31 -0.84
CA LEU A 38 8.89 -1.54 0.38
C LEU A 38 10.19 -1.41 1.16
N THR A 39 10.42 -0.23 1.75
CA THR A 39 11.52 0.02 2.69
C THR A 39 10.98 -0.08 4.10
N LEU A 40 11.28 -1.20 4.78
CA LEU A 40 10.73 -1.52 6.10
C LEU A 40 11.83 -1.71 7.16
N PRO A 41 11.64 -1.21 8.41
CA PRO A 41 10.62 -0.23 8.77
C PRO A 41 10.81 1.09 7.99
N PRO A 42 9.76 1.91 7.81
CA PRO A 42 9.89 3.19 7.11
C PRO A 42 10.92 4.11 7.79
N PRO A 43 11.74 4.85 7.02
CA PRO A 43 12.66 5.84 7.59
C PRO A 43 11.97 6.92 8.44
N THR A 44 10.75 7.29 8.04
CA THR A 44 9.89 8.24 8.76
C THR A 44 8.53 7.61 9.00
N ILE A 45 8.01 7.71 10.23
CA ILE A 45 6.62 7.37 10.56
C ILE A 45 5.80 8.65 10.59
N SER A 46 4.99 8.86 9.55
CA SER A 46 4.17 10.07 9.41
C SER A 46 2.90 9.77 8.61
N ALA A 47 1.81 10.45 8.98
CA ALA A 47 0.57 10.36 8.22
C ALA A 47 0.63 11.10 6.87
N THR A 48 1.50 12.12 6.77
CA THR A 48 1.53 13.08 5.66
C THR A 48 2.78 12.98 4.78
N ASP A 49 3.92 12.49 5.29
CA ASP A 49 5.20 12.47 4.56
C ASP A 49 5.14 11.56 3.30
N THR A 50 5.21 12.18 2.12
CA THR A 50 5.08 11.47 0.84
C THR A 50 6.34 10.73 0.37
N THR A 51 7.48 10.95 1.04
CA THR A 51 8.82 10.48 0.66
C THR A 51 9.16 9.08 1.18
N THR A 52 8.31 8.54 2.06
CA THR A 52 8.46 7.22 2.69
C THR A 52 7.32 6.27 2.33
N THR A 53 7.44 4.99 2.67
CA THR A 53 6.32 4.03 2.56
C THR A 53 5.25 4.36 3.59
N ARG A 54 3.97 4.41 3.17
CA ARG A 54 2.85 4.71 4.07
C ARG A 54 1.73 3.69 3.97
N PHE A 55 1.31 3.21 5.13
CA PHE A 55 0.17 2.34 5.33
C PHE A 55 -1.00 3.23 5.76
N ARG A 56 -2.13 3.16 5.05
CA ARG A 56 -3.24 4.09 5.24
C ARG A 56 -4.60 3.40 5.18
N LYS A 57 -5.55 3.89 5.98
CA LYS A 57 -6.97 3.59 5.86
C LYS A 57 -7.77 4.87 5.67
N CYS A 58 -8.78 4.80 4.81
CA CYS A 58 -9.62 5.92 4.44
C CYS A 58 -11.08 5.59 4.80
N ASN A 59 -11.82 6.57 5.31
CA ASN A 59 -13.23 6.41 5.69
C ASN A 59 -14.23 6.75 4.55
N CYS A 60 -13.77 7.03 3.32
CA CYS A 60 -14.70 7.21 2.20
C CYS A 60 -15.48 5.93 1.91
N SER A 61 -16.63 6.05 1.27
CA SER A 61 -17.56 4.94 1.03
C SER A 61 -16.92 3.77 0.28
N THR A 62 -16.12 4.04 -0.76
CA THR A 62 -15.43 2.99 -1.54
C THR A 62 -14.39 2.26 -0.70
N CYS A 63 -13.48 2.99 -0.05
CA CYS A 63 -12.41 2.40 0.77
C CYS A 63 -12.97 1.60 1.95
N HIS A 64 -13.97 2.13 2.64
CA HIS A 64 -14.59 1.45 3.77
C HIS A 64 -15.28 0.15 3.34
N LYS A 65 -16.12 0.19 2.29
CA LYS A 65 -16.90 -0.97 1.84
C LYS A 65 -16.05 -2.08 1.22
N THR A 66 -14.91 -1.71 0.65
CA THR A 66 -13.95 -2.68 0.09
C THR A 66 -12.89 -3.11 1.10
N ALA A 67 -12.91 -2.54 2.31
CA ALA A 67 -11.87 -2.68 3.33
C ALA A 67 -10.45 -2.44 2.75
N PHE A 68 -10.32 -1.49 1.82
CA PHE A 68 -9.07 -1.27 1.10
C PHE A 68 -7.98 -0.75 2.05
N PHE A 69 -6.88 -1.48 2.13
CA PHE A 69 -5.75 -1.13 2.98
C PHE A 69 -4.66 -0.51 2.09
N HIS A 70 -4.57 0.82 2.06
CA HIS A 70 -3.65 1.50 1.16
C HIS A 70 -2.20 1.35 1.60
N VAL A 71 -1.36 0.82 0.72
CA VAL A 71 0.11 0.94 0.81
C VAL A 71 0.56 1.87 -0.32
N ARG A 72 1.06 3.05 0.06
CA ARG A 72 1.64 4.03 -0.86
C ARG A 72 3.16 3.91 -0.81
N VAL A 73 3.74 3.66 -1.97
CA VAL A 73 5.19 3.55 -2.17
C VAL A 73 5.81 4.91 -2.55
N PRO A 74 7.09 5.16 -2.25
CA PRO A 74 7.74 6.43 -2.55
C PRO A 74 7.95 6.65 -4.07
N HIS A 75 8.29 5.62 -4.84
CA HIS A 75 8.54 5.71 -6.27
C HIS A 75 7.62 4.77 -7.05
N GLU A 76 6.37 5.19 -7.31
CA GLU A 76 5.32 4.28 -7.81
C GLU A 76 5.64 3.56 -9.13
N PRO A 77 6.24 4.21 -10.16
CA PRO A 77 6.69 3.52 -11.36
C PRO A 77 7.76 2.45 -11.12
N GLU A 78 8.62 2.60 -10.12
CA GLU A 78 9.74 1.68 -9.82
C GLU A 78 9.42 0.67 -8.71
N ASP A 79 8.52 1.00 -7.80
CA ASP A 79 8.22 0.25 -6.58
C ASP A 79 6.96 -0.63 -6.72
N PHE A 80 6.28 -0.61 -7.87
CA PHE A 80 5.19 -1.53 -8.17
C PHE A 80 5.32 -2.11 -9.57
N LEU A 81 5.34 -3.45 -9.65
CA LEU A 81 5.45 -4.22 -10.88
C LEU A 81 4.33 -5.25 -10.93
N LEU A 82 3.41 -5.12 -11.87
CA LEU A 82 2.39 -6.11 -12.13
C LEU A 82 2.97 -7.20 -13.05
N LEU A 83 3.07 -8.42 -12.54
CA LEU A 83 3.60 -9.57 -13.28
C LEU A 83 2.53 -10.19 -14.19
N ALA A 84 1.29 -10.27 -13.68
CA ALA A 84 0.14 -10.77 -14.41
C ALA A 84 -1.16 -10.14 -13.87
N PRO A 85 -2.15 -9.85 -14.74
CA PRO A 85 -2.01 -9.74 -16.20
C PRO A 85 -1.21 -8.49 -16.60
N ARG A 86 -0.60 -8.49 -17.79
CA ARG A 86 0.25 -7.37 -18.25
C ARG A 86 -0.54 -6.22 -18.91
N ASN A 87 -1.84 -6.39 -19.12
CA ASN A 87 -2.73 -5.30 -19.52
C ASN A 87 -3.90 -5.20 -18.52
N PRO A 88 -3.72 -4.52 -17.37
CA PRO A 88 -4.76 -4.47 -16.34
C PRO A 88 -6.06 -3.84 -16.83
N PHE A 89 -6.00 -2.91 -17.79
CA PHE A 89 -7.20 -2.27 -18.36
C PHE A 89 -8.05 -3.21 -19.21
N ALA A 90 -7.43 -4.22 -19.83
CA ALA A 90 -8.16 -5.21 -20.63
C ALA A 90 -8.50 -6.48 -19.84
N ASP A 91 -7.62 -6.90 -18.94
CA ASP A 91 -7.64 -8.25 -18.36
C ASP A 91 -8.14 -8.30 -16.90
N LEU A 92 -8.23 -7.15 -16.22
CA LEU A 92 -8.84 -7.05 -14.90
C LEU A 92 -10.25 -6.45 -15.02
N ALA A 93 -11.12 -6.87 -14.10
CA ALA A 93 -12.38 -6.18 -13.95
C ALA A 93 -12.12 -4.82 -13.29
N ASP A 94 -12.84 -3.81 -13.74
CA ASP A 94 -12.60 -2.42 -13.35
C ASP A 94 -13.86 -1.81 -12.74
N TYR A 95 -13.64 -1.02 -11.70
CA TYR A 95 -14.66 -0.22 -11.06
C TYR A 95 -14.11 1.18 -10.87
N THR A 96 -14.83 2.19 -11.34
CA THR A 96 -14.53 3.59 -11.11
C THR A 96 -15.65 4.23 -10.30
N CYS A 97 -15.31 5.26 -9.51
CA CYS A 97 -16.26 5.96 -8.67
C CYS A 97 -15.90 7.45 -8.56
N PHE A 98 -16.80 8.25 -7.97
CA PHE A 98 -16.65 9.71 -7.86
C PHE A 98 -16.48 10.35 -9.24
N GLU A 99 -15.37 11.04 -9.50
CA GLU A 99 -15.03 11.62 -10.80
C GLU A 99 -14.60 10.57 -11.85
N SER A 100 -14.75 9.28 -11.55
CA SER A 100 -14.41 8.14 -12.40
C SER A 100 -12.96 8.12 -12.88
N ARG A 101 -12.06 8.67 -12.05
CA ARG A 101 -10.64 8.85 -12.38
C ARG A 101 -9.75 7.67 -11.96
N ILE A 102 -10.07 7.07 -10.81
CA ILE A 102 -9.30 5.98 -10.23
C ILE A 102 -9.94 4.67 -10.62
N HIS A 103 -9.15 3.81 -11.27
CA HIS A 103 -9.46 2.43 -11.58
C HIS A 103 -9.20 1.57 -10.35
N TRP A 104 -10.27 1.06 -9.75
CA TRP A 104 -10.20 0.10 -8.66
C TRP A 104 -10.23 -1.30 -9.25
N PHE A 105 -9.11 -1.73 -9.84
CA PHE A 105 -9.02 -3.04 -10.47
C PHE A 105 -9.25 -4.19 -9.48
N PHE A 106 -9.91 -5.24 -9.95
CA PHE A 106 -10.10 -6.48 -9.22
C PHE A 106 -10.01 -7.70 -10.13
N CYS A 107 -9.61 -8.82 -9.55
CA CYS A 107 -9.61 -10.08 -10.27
C CYS A 107 -11.05 -10.50 -10.58
N GLY A 108 -11.42 -10.57 -11.86
CA GLY A 108 -12.75 -11.02 -12.28
C GLY A 108 -13.09 -12.47 -11.91
N THR A 109 -12.11 -13.26 -11.43
CA THR A 109 -12.33 -14.64 -10.97
C THR A 109 -12.59 -14.75 -9.47
N CYS A 110 -11.89 -14.00 -8.62
CA CYS A 110 -12.00 -14.13 -7.16
C CYS A 110 -12.41 -12.84 -6.42
N GLY A 111 -12.62 -11.73 -7.12
CA GLY A 111 -13.08 -10.47 -6.56
C GLY A 111 -12.02 -9.65 -5.79
N VAL A 112 -10.80 -10.19 -5.60
CA VAL A 112 -9.74 -9.52 -4.83
C VAL A 112 -9.19 -8.31 -5.60
N ARG A 113 -9.06 -7.19 -4.87
CA ARG A 113 -8.50 -5.90 -5.34
C ARG A 113 -7.05 -5.78 -4.89
N CYS A 114 -6.09 -6.00 -5.78
CA CYS A 114 -4.68 -5.94 -5.43
C CYS A 114 -4.10 -4.52 -5.42
N PHE A 115 -4.64 -3.62 -6.24
CA PHE A 115 -4.17 -2.24 -6.36
C PHE A 115 -5.26 -1.34 -6.95
N ALA A 116 -5.06 -0.03 -6.87
CA ALA A 116 -5.85 0.96 -7.58
C ALA A 116 -4.93 1.95 -8.30
N PHE A 117 -5.37 2.44 -9.45
CA PHE A 117 -4.50 3.14 -10.39
C PHE A 117 -5.21 4.29 -11.13
N SER A 118 -4.48 5.34 -11.44
CA SER A 118 -4.85 6.38 -12.38
C SER A 118 -3.58 6.96 -13.01
N GLY A 119 -3.58 7.12 -14.32
CA GLY A 119 -2.42 7.56 -15.11
C GLY A 119 -2.20 6.65 -16.32
N GLU A 120 -1.05 6.80 -16.98
CA GLU A 120 -0.63 5.91 -18.06
C GLU A 120 0.23 4.76 -17.51
N GLY A 121 0.03 3.56 -18.05
CA GLY A 121 0.86 2.41 -17.77
C GLY A 121 1.67 1.98 -18.98
N GLU A 122 2.75 1.25 -18.76
CA GLU A 122 3.61 0.70 -19.80
C GLU A 122 4.03 -0.73 -19.49
N GLU A 123 4.25 -1.51 -20.54
CA GLU A 123 4.95 -2.78 -20.42
C GLU A 123 6.45 -2.57 -20.59
N ARG A 124 7.26 -3.20 -19.74
CA ARG A 124 8.71 -3.13 -19.85
C ARG A 124 9.38 -4.39 -19.31
N GLU A 125 10.59 -4.66 -19.79
CA GLU A 125 11.46 -5.69 -19.22
C GLU A 125 12.18 -5.11 -18.00
N VAL A 126 12.15 -5.84 -16.89
CA VAL A 126 12.89 -5.51 -15.67
C VAL A 126 13.59 -6.75 -15.12
N ASP A 127 14.69 -6.53 -14.40
CA ASP A 127 15.32 -7.58 -13.61
C ASP A 127 14.59 -7.69 -12.26
N VAL A 128 14.08 -8.87 -11.97
CA VAL A 128 13.45 -9.22 -10.70
C VAL A 128 14.23 -10.37 -10.10
N GLU A 129 14.96 -10.11 -9.02
CA GLU A 129 15.75 -11.12 -8.30
C GLU A 129 16.73 -11.89 -9.21
N GLY A 130 17.31 -11.23 -10.24
CA GLY A 130 18.25 -11.82 -11.20
C GLY A 130 17.59 -12.46 -12.43
N GLU A 131 16.26 -12.39 -12.54
CA GLU A 131 15.51 -12.90 -13.69
C GLU A 131 14.85 -11.74 -14.46
N LYS A 132 15.10 -11.70 -15.76
CA LYS A 132 14.40 -10.78 -16.66
C LYS A 132 12.93 -11.17 -16.79
N ARG A 133 12.04 -10.23 -16.51
CA ARG A 133 10.59 -10.42 -16.61
C ARG A 133 9.96 -9.25 -17.35
N MET A 134 9.02 -9.56 -18.24
CA MET A 134 8.10 -8.56 -18.77
C MET A 134 7.03 -8.26 -17.72
N VAL A 135 6.87 -6.99 -17.39
CA VAL A 135 5.92 -6.52 -16.37
C VAL A 135 5.15 -5.33 -16.89
N TRP A 136 4.02 -5.04 -16.27
CA TRP A 136 3.34 -3.75 -16.40
C TRP A 136 3.67 -2.87 -15.18
N SER A 137 3.92 -1.59 -15.41
CA SER A 137 4.08 -0.58 -14.36
C SER A 137 3.45 0.74 -14.76
N ALA A 138 3.32 1.66 -13.80
CA ALA A 138 3.07 3.05 -14.12
C ALA A 138 4.17 3.57 -15.08
N LYS A 139 3.78 4.34 -16.09
CA LYS A 139 4.70 4.94 -17.03
C LYS A 139 5.54 6.00 -16.33
N ARG A 140 6.86 5.95 -16.49
CA ARG A 140 7.76 6.87 -15.78
C ARG A 140 7.67 8.30 -16.31
N GLU A 141 7.63 8.44 -17.63
CA GLU A 141 7.61 9.73 -18.29
C GLU A 141 6.28 10.43 -18.05
N GLY A 142 6.34 11.65 -17.51
CA GLY A 142 5.15 12.45 -17.20
C GLY A 142 4.43 12.09 -15.91
N TRP A 143 4.93 11.14 -15.10
CA TRP A 143 4.29 10.74 -13.84
C TRP A 143 4.29 11.88 -12.81
N VAL A 144 3.10 12.39 -12.48
CA VAL A 144 2.90 13.43 -11.47
C VAL A 144 2.29 12.80 -10.22
N LYS A 145 3.14 12.25 -9.36
CA LYS A 145 2.72 11.65 -8.08
C LYS A 145 1.94 12.65 -7.25
N GLY A 146 0.75 12.26 -6.79
CA GLY A 146 0.00 13.07 -5.84
C GLY A 146 -1.11 12.35 -5.09
N THR A 147 -2.17 13.09 -4.84
CA THR A 147 -3.38 12.62 -4.13
C THR A 147 -4.39 12.04 -5.13
N SER A 148 -5.60 11.75 -4.66
CA SER A 148 -6.73 11.42 -5.53
C SER A 148 -7.29 12.63 -6.30
N ALA A 149 -6.78 13.85 -6.08
CA ALA A 149 -7.23 15.05 -6.78
C ALA A 149 -6.91 15.03 -8.28
N LYS A 150 -7.66 15.80 -9.06
CA LYS A 150 -7.46 15.99 -10.50
C LYS A 150 -6.07 16.58 -10.80
N GLY A 151 -5.44 16.10 -11.88
CA GLY A 151 -4.12 16.55 -12.30
C GLY A 151 -2.94 15.78 -11.68
N PHE A 152 -3.21 14.78 -10.84
CA PHE A 152 -2.19 13.90 -10.26
C PHE A 152 -2.42 12.45 -10.65
N ASP A 153 -1.33 11.73 -10.88
CA ASP A 153 -1.34 10.29 -11.02
C ASP A 153 -1.42 9.60 -9.66
N TYR A 154 -1.94 8.38 -9.69
CA TYR A 154 -2.29 7.66 -8.47
C TYR A 154 -1.96 6.17 -8.61
N LEU A 155 -1.20 5.64 -7.65
CA LEU A 155 -1.02 4.21 -7.48
C LEU A 155 -1.01 3.87 -6.00
N THR A 156 -1.74 2.83 -5.64
CA THR A 156 -1.73 2.27 -4.29
C THR A 156 -1.87 0.76 -4.38
N VAL A 157 -1.07 0.06 -3.59
CA VAL A 157 -1.21 -1.38 -3.38
C VAL A 157 -2.23 -1.61 -2.27
N ASN A 158 -2.98 -2.70 -2.33
CA ASN A 158 -3.79 -3.17 -1.22
C ASN A 158 -2.90 -4.04 -0.31
N GLY A 159 -2.59 -3.57 0.89
CA GLY A 159 -1.64 -4.23 1.80
C GLY A 159 -2.04 -5.66 2.15
N VAL A 160 -3.35 -5.95 2.21
CA VAL A 160 -3.85 -7.29 2.55
C VAL A 160 -3.69 -8.32 1.43
N THR A 161 -3.21 -7.91 0.25
CA THR A 161 -2.90 -8.82 -0.87
C THR A 161 -1.40 -9.09 -1.02
N ILE A 162 -0.58 -8.51 -0.14
CA ILE A 162 0.84 -8.88 -0.03
C ILE A 162 0.91 -10.23 0.69
N GLU A 163 1.67 -11.18 0.14
CA GLU A 163 1.74 -12.52 0.71
C GLU A 163 2.31 -12.49 2.14
N PRO A 164 1.67 -13.16 3.11
CA PRO A 164 2.14 -13.21 4.48
C PRO A 164 3.41 -14.06 4.61
N GLY A 165 4.15 -13.87 5.72
CA GLY A 165 5.34 -14.68 6.04
C GLY A 165 6.60 -14.29 5.27
N GLN A 166 6.59 -13.18 4.52
CA GLN A 166 7.78 -12.62 3.90
C GLN A 166 8.62 -11.86 4.93
N GLU A 167 9.94 -12.06 4.89
CA GLU A 167 10.89 -11.47 5.84
C GLU A 167 10.72 -9.95 5.94
N GLY A 168 10.56 -9.43 7.16
CA GLY A 168 10.45 -8.00 7.41
C GLY A 168 9.06 -7.40 7.16
N PHE A 169 8.05 -8.20 6.81
CA PHE A 169 6.68 -7.75 6.63
C PHE A 169 5.68 -8.57 7.46
N ASP A 170 5.11 -7.91 8.47
CA ASP A 170 3.96 -8.40 9.23
C ASP A 170 3.00 -7.25 9.47
N MET A 171 1.81 -7.30 8.87
CA MET A 171 0.80 -6.26 8.99
C MET A 171 0.32 -6.03 10.44
N ARG A 172 0.39 -7.05 11.31
CA ARG A 172 -0.03 -6.93 12.72
C ARG A 172 0.81 -5.88 13.44
N GLU A 173 2.13 -5.89 13.21
CA GLU A 173 3.05 -4.96 13.83
C GLU A 173 2.71 -3.50 13.52
N TRP A 174 2.21 -3.21 12.32
CA TRP A 174 1.87 -1.84 11.91
C TRP A 174 0.67 -1.29 12.67
N MET A 175 -0.31 -2.16 12.93
CA MET A 175 -1.46 -1.81 13.74
C MET A 175 -1.04 -1.61 15.20
N GLU A 176 -0.30 -2.57 15.75
CA GLU A 176 0.14 -2.57 17.15
C GLU A 176 1.08 -1.39 17.47
N LYS A 177 1.98 -1.04 16.55
CA LYS A 177 2.86 0.14 16.67
C LYS A 177 2.13 1.46 16.41
N GLY A 178 0.89 1.41 15.92
CA GLY A 178 0.08 2.60 15.61
C GLY A 178 0.61 3.40 14.43
N TRP A 179 1.24 2.73 13.45
CA TRP A 179 1.90 3.35 12.30
C TRP A 179 0.98 3.53 11.08
N ILE A 180 -0.27 3.10 11.18
CA ILE A 180 -1.27 3.28 10.14
C ILE A 180 -1.79 4.73 10.17
N ALA A 181 -1.76 5.38 9.02
CA ALA A 181 -2.36 6.68 8.82
C ALA A 181 -3.85 6.55 8.49
N TYR A 182 -4.66 7.40 9.08
CA TYR A 182 -6.11 7.45 8.89
C TYR A 182 -6.48 8.76 8.22
N LEU A 183 -7.22 8.67 7.12
CA LEU A 183 -7.65 9.78 6.30
C LEU A 183 -9.14 10.05 6.52
N ASP A 184 -9.50 11.32 6.67
CA ASP A 184 -10.89 11.77 6.70
C ASP A 184 -11.30 12.29 5.32
N VAL A 185 -11.77 11.39 4.47
CA VAL A 185 -12.28 11.73 3.13
C VAL A 185 -13.81 11.75 3.12
N LYS A 186 -14.46 11.22 4.17
CA LYS A 186 -15.91 11.27 4.31
C LYS A 186 -16.38 12.69 4.60
N ASP A 187 -15.77 13.35 5.58
CA ASP A 187 -16.20 14.67 6.05
C ASP A 187 -15.23 15.79 5.60
N GLU A 188 -14.02 15.42 5.11
CA GLU A 188 -12.99 16.32 4.57
C GLU A 188 -12.56 17.46 5.52
N VAL A 189 -12.70 17.27 6.83
CA VAL A 189 -12.32 18.25 7.86
C VAL A 189 -11.07 17.85 8.63
N GLY A 190 -10.78 16.55 8.70
CA GLY A 190 -9.66 16.01 9.46
C GLY A 190 -8.35 15.94 8.70
N GLU A 191 -7.27 16.45 9.30
CA GLU A 191 -5.90 16.22 8.82
C GLU A 191 -5.47 14.75 8.99
N PRO A 192 -4.71 14.15 8.06
CA PRO A 192 -4.22 12.78 8.21
C PRO A 192 -3.56 12.53 9.57
N ARG A 193 -3.99 11.48 10.29
CA ARG A 193 -3.49 11.17 11.64
C ARG A 193 -3.08 9.72 11.82
N LEU A 194 -2.19 9.45 12.75
CA LEU A 194 -1.83 8.08 13.13
C LEU A 194 -2.77 7.51 14.20
N ARG A 195 -2.68 6.20 14.43
CA ARG A 195 -3.29 5.45 15.54
C ARG A 195 -4.81 5.28 15.52
N ARG A 196 -5.61 6.31 15.22
CA ARG A 196 -7.08 6.26 15.36
C ARG A 196 -7.82 6.58 14.04
N PRO A 197 -8.72 5.69 13.56
CA PRO A 197 -9.64 5.99 12.46
C PRO A 197 -10.53 7.20 12.75
N TYR A 198 -10.94 7.90 11.70
CA TYR A 198 -12.04 8.86 11.77
C TYR A 198 -13.39 8.16 11.92
N ASP A 199 -14.43 8.91 12.25
CA ASP A 199 -15.79 8.38 12.33
C ASP A 199 -16.20 7.77 10.98
N GLY A 200 -16.84 6.59 11.03
CA GLY A 200 -17.12 5.77 9.85
C GLY A 200 -15.90 5.03 9.27
N GLY A 201 -14.70 5.24 9.82
CA GLY A 201 -13.50 4.46 9.49
C GLY A 201 -13.45 3.13 10.23
N ALA A 202 -12.44 2.32 9.89
CA ALA A 202 -12.16 1.04 10.53
C ALA A 202 -10.68 0.93 10.87
N TYR A 203 -10.36 0.29 12.00
CA TYR A 203 -9.04 -0.29 12.25
C TYR A 203 -8.77 -1.40 11.25
#